data_AF-A0A520QW16-F1
#
_entry.id   AF-A0A520QW16-F1
#
_cell.length_a   1.000
_cell.length_b   1.000
_cell.length_c   1.000
_cell.angle_alpha   90.00
_cell.angle_beta   90.00
_cell.angle_gamma   90.00
#
_symmetry.space_group_name_H-M   'P 1'
#
loop_
_entity.id
_entity.type
_entity.pdbx_description
1 polymer ?
#
loop_
_entity_poly.entity_id
_entity_poly.type
_entity_poly.pdbx_seq_one_letter_code
_entity_poly.pdbx_strand_id
1 'polypeptide(L)'
;MLERQDGHWAREGFVELVPPVRLPTSHPGQDRIEVFVQIPAGGRIRTEWLDEQDRWTIALPAGTRLDRVESLRYGEGADAWTVADVRGSTLGRDPVTDHVYRPESGQPEAPLLGLRWPRGSEAALEEATGRLVELVRDRPIPVEQPPMDADAISQLRRFNDCAHCHRPDMAAETEDRGDLPHRATDADGFFVPLSVLARSVPISEARPVDLNAEDPYVSVGCEDGGEVQRDGESLGCGDGSVPLARRDVERGMREGDPYTQAVCASRRSLQEHMDARGLEAFAESFAECGL
;
A
#
# COMPACT_ATOMS: atom_id res chain seq x y z
N MET A 1 -1.72 -14.37 16.08
CA MET A 1 -1.49 -13.40 17.17
C MET A 1 -0.09 -12.86 16.99
N LEU A 2 0.08 -11.54 17.09
CA LEU A 2 1.36 -10.85 16.99
C LEU A 2 1.59 -10.16 18.35
N GLU A 3 2.50 -10.72 19.15
CA GLU A 3 2.66 -10.31 20.56
C GLU A 3 3.45 -9.02 20.76
N ARG A 4 4.32 -8.65 19.81
CA ARG A 4 5.16 -7.46 19.86
C ARG A 4 5.19 -6.75 18.52
N GLN A 5 4.53 -5.60 18.44
CA GLN A 5 4.41 -4.79 17.21
C GLN A 5 5.75 -4.17 16.82
N ASP A 6 6.42 -3.55 17.79
CA ASP A 6 7.67 -2.82 17.61
C ASP A 6 8.73 -3.68 16.94
N GLY A 7 9.20 -3.24 15.77
CA GLY A 7 10.23 -3.91 14.99
C GLY A 7 9.87 -5.33 14.54
N HIS A 8 8.59 -5.73 14.57
CA HIS A 8 8.14 -7.06 14.12
C HIS A 8 8.60 -7.33 12.70
N TRP A 9 8.24 -6.46 11.76
CA TRP A 9 8.52 -6.63 10.33
C TRP A 9 10.02 -6.78 10.07
N ALA A 10 10.85 -5.91 10.64
CA ALA A 10 12.30 -6.02 10.52
C ALA A 10 12.85 -7.35 11.09
N ARG A 11 12.39 -7.78 12.28
CA ARG A 11 12.82 -9.05 12.89
C ARG A 11 12.42 -10.27 12.06
N GLU A 12 11.24 -10.23 11.46
CA GLU A 12 10.72 -11.29 10.62
C GLU A 12 11.32 -11.27 9.20
N GLY A 13 12.18 -10.31 8.87
CA GLY A 13 12.84 -10.21 7.57
C GLY A 13 11.97 -9.60 6.47
N PHE A 14 10.98 -8.79 6.84
CA PHE A 14 10.29 -7.93 5.90
C PHE A 14 11.12 -6.69 5.58
N VAL A 15 10.91 -6.18 4.37
CA VAL A 15 11.43 -4.91 3.88
C VAL A 15 10.25 -3.97 3.66
N GLU A 16 10.40 -2.70 4.05
CA GLU A 16 9.42 -1.67 3.72
C GLU A 16 9.48 -1.33 2.22
N LEU A 17 8.32 -1.27 1.57
CA LEU A 17 8.12 -0.82 0.22
C LEU A 17 7.60 0.62 0.22
N VAL A 18 8.51 1.54 -0.05
CA VAL A 18 8.24 2.97 -0.13
C VAL A 18 8.05 3.36 -1.61
N PRO A 19 6.81 3.67 -2.06
CA PRO A 19 6.56 4.17 -3.40
C PRO A 19 7.14 5.58 -3.60
N PRO A 20 7.33 6.07 -4.85
CA PRO A 20 7.89 7.40 -5.11
C PRO A 20 7.04 8.55 -4.55
N VAL A 21 5.75 8.30 -4.29
CA VAL A 21 4.76 9.26 -3.85
C VAL A 21 4.11 8.71 -2.58
N ARG A 22 4.00 9.55 -1.56
CA ARG A 22 3.48 9.17 -0.24
C ARG A 22 2.07 8.64 -0.35
N LEU A 23 1.78 7.60 0.44
CA LEU A 23 0.43 7.10 0.61
C LEU A 23 -0.40 8.14 1.37
N PRO A 24 -1.66 8.36 0.99
CA PRO A 24 -2.48 9.41 1.57
C PRO A 24 -2.88 9.06 3.01
N THR A 25 -3.12 10.07 3.85
CA THR A 25 -3.48 9.91 5.27
C THR A 25 -4.80 10.59 5.60
N SER A 26 -5.38 10.22 6.74
CA SER A 26 -6.68 10.77 7.18
C SER A 26 -6.52 12.07 7.96
N HIS A 27 -5.41 12.19 8.69
CA HIS A 27 -5.13 13.28 9.61
C HIS A 27 -3.66 13.71 9.45
N PRO A 28 -3.37 15.01 9.35
CA PRO A 28 -1.99 15.46 9.19
C PRO A 28 -1.12 15.05 10.38
N GLY A 29 -0.15 14.16 10.13
CA GLY A 29 0.84 13.73 11.13
C GLY A 29 0.30 12.89 12.29
N GLN A 30 -0.92 12.35 12.21
CA GLN A 30 -1.52 11.51 13.26
C GLN A 30 -1.76 10.05 12.83
N ASP A 31 -1.80 9.78 11.53
CA ASP A 31 -1.79 8.44 10.97
C ASP A 31 -0.71 8.29 9.91
N ARG A 32 -0.24 7.06 9.72
CA ARG A 32 0.65 6.69 8.62
C ARG A 32 0.36 5.28 8.14
N ILE A 33 0.70 5.04 6.88
CA ILE A 33 0.60 3.72 6.24
C ILE A 33 1.99 3.32 5.79
N GLU A 34 2.41 2.15 6.25
CA GLU A 34 3.66 1.49 5.85
C GLU A 34 3.29 0.18 5.15
N VAL A 35 4.02 -0.20 4.11
CA VAL A 35 3.76 -1.44 3.37
C VAL A 35 5.02 -2.27 3.40
N PHE A 36 4.92 -3.51 3.86
CA PHE A 36 6.04 -4.41 4.04
C PHE A 36 5.90 -5.62 3.12
N VAL A 37 7.02 -6.08 2.59
CA VAL A 37 7.11 -7.33 1.82
C VAL A 37 8.19 -8.24 2.40
N GLN A 38 7.90 -9.53 2.45
CA GLN A 38 8.89 -10.58 2.66
C GLN A 38 8.85 -11.50 1.46
N ILE A 39 9.90 -11.46 0.63
CA ILE A 39 10.09 -12.37 -0.49
C ILE A 39 10.90 -13.58 0.00
N PRO A 40 10.50 -14.83 -0.29
CA PRO A 40 11.25 -16.01 0.13
C PRO A 40 12.65 -16.02 -0.47
N ALA A 41 13.62 -16.57 0.27
CA ALA A 41 14.99 -16.69 -0.19
C ALA A 41 15.07 -17.44 -1.55
N GLY A 42 15.73 -16.82 -2.53
CA GLY A 42 15.82 -17.34 -3.90
C GLY A 42 14.55 -17.19 -4.74
N GLY A 43 13.48 -16.61 -4.18
CA GLY A 43 12.29 -16.23 -4.93
C GLY A 43 12.62 -15.20 -6.01
N ARG A 44 12.04 -15.39 -7.21
CA ARG A 44 12.21 -14.49 -8.35
C ARG A 44 10.88 -13.84 -8.70
N ILE A 45 10.90 -12.51 -8.82
CA ILE A 45 9.81 -11.71 -9.34
C ILE A 45 9.82 -11.89 -10.86
N ARG A 46 8.68 -12.34 -11.41
CA ARG A 46 8.51 -12.45 -12.86
C ARG A 46 8.00 -11.14 -13.42
N THR A 47 8.45 -10.77 -14.62
CA THR A 47 7.97 -9.59 -15.31
C THR A 47 7.32 -9.95 -16.63
N GLU A 48 6.12 -9.42 -16.82
CA GLU A 48 5.25 -9.71 -17.98
C GLU A 48 4.74 -8.40 -18.58
N TRP A 49 4.59 -8.39 -19.91
CA TRP A 49 4.01 -7.26 -20.63
C TRP A 49 2.52 -7.52 -20.84
N LEU A 50 1.69 -6.53 -20.53
CA LEU A 50 0.25 -6.59 -20.72
C LEU A 50 -0.12 -5.85 -22.02
N ASP A 51 -0.30 -6.59 -23.11
CA ASP A 51 -0.59 -6.01 -24.43
C ASP A 51 -1.84 -5.12 -24.43
N GLU A 52 -2.88 -5.49 -23.69
CA GLU A 52 -4.14 -4.73 -23.62
C GLU A 52 -4.02 -3.41 -22.86
N GLN A 53 -2.97 -3.26 -22.05
CA GLN A 53 -2.77 -2.10 -21.18
C GLN A 53 -1.47 -1.33 -21.49
N ASP A 54 -0.72 -1.76 -22.51
CA ASP A 54 0.55 -1.15 -22.94
C ASP A 54 1.53 -0.90 -21.77
N ARG A 55 1.60 -1.84 -20.82
CA ARG A 55 2.43 -1.68 -19.61
C ARG A 55 3.06 -2.97 -19.13
N TRP A 56 4.13 -2.83 -18.35
CA TRP A 56 4.71 -3.92 -17.57
C TRP A 56 3.88 -4.21 -16.30
N THR A 57 3.82 -5.49 -15.94
CA THR A 57 3.33 -5.98 -14.65
C THR A 57 4.38 -6.90 -14.02
N ILE A 58 4.21 -7.22 -12.74
CA ILE A 58 5.08 -8.14 -12.02
C ILE A 58 4.26 -9.24 -11.32
N ALA A 59 4.82 -10.42 -11.19
CA ALA A 59 4.28 -11.49 -10.36
C ALA A 59 5.30 -11.87 -9.28
N LEU A 60 4.90 -11.72 -8.02
CA LEU A 60 5.71 -12.06 -6.87
C LEU A 60 5.80 -13.60 -6.71
N PRO A 61 6.93 -14.13 -6.23
CA PRO A 61 7.08 -15.58 -6.09
C PRO A 61 6.18 -16.13 -4.97
N ALA A 62 5.70 -17.37 -5.15
CA ALA A 62 4.96 -18.08 -4.11
C ALA A 62 5.78 -18.16 -2.81
N GLY A 63 5.11 -17.94 -1.68
CA GLY A 63 5.71 -17.77 -0.36
C GLY A 63 5.90 -16.31 0.06
N THR A 64 5.68 -15.35 -0.85
CA THR A 64 5.73 -13.92 -0.52
C THR A 64 4.66 -13.54 0.49
N ARG A 65 5.02 -12.74 1.47
CA ARG A 65 4.09 -12.15 2.44
C ARG A 65 4.10 -10.63 2.30
N LEU A 66 2.91 -10.03 2.35
CA LEU A 66 2.72 -8.59 2.23
C LEU A 66 1.85 -8.11 3.39
N ASP A 67 2.24 -7.00 4.02
CA ASP A 67 1.48 -6.34 5.08
C ASP A 67 1.37 -4.84 4.81
N ARG A 68 0.15 -4.31 4.70
CA ARG A 68 -0.15 -2.89 4.86
C ARG A 68 -0.45 -2.64 6.33
N VAL A 69 0.35 -1.79 6.96
CA VAL A 69 0.28 -1.44 8.38
C VAL A 69 -0.20 -0.01 8.50
N GLU A 70 -1.34 0.18 9.15
CA GLU A 70 -1.85 1.50 9.52
C GLU A 70 -1.53 1.74 10.99
N SER A 71 -0.77 2.81 11.24
CA SER A 71 -0.34 3.20 12.57
C SER A 71 -0.90 4.56 12.93
N LEU A 72 -1.28 4.72 14.20
CA LEU A 72 -1.77 5.96 14.79
C LEU A 72 -0.77 6.49 15.81
N ARG A 73 -0.74 7.81 15.97
CA ARG A 73 0.12 8.48 16.94
C ARG A 73 -0.59 8.60 18.28
N TYR A 74 0.10 8.31 19.38
CA TYR A 74 -0.49 8.33 20.74
C TYR A 74 0.43 9.03 21.77
N GLY A 75 -0.19 9.53 22.85
CA GLY A 75 0.49 10.19 23.97
C GLY A 75 0.41 11.72 23.95
N GLU A 76 0.56 12.36 25.12
CA GLU A 76 0.64 13.82 25.25
C GLU A 76 1.90 14.32 24.51
N GLY A 77 1.72 15.16 23.48
CA GLY A 77 2.83 15.59 22.59
C GLY A 77 3.11 14.66 21.39
N ALA A 78 2.44 13.50 21.31
CA ALA A 78 2.43 12.59 20.17
C ALA A 78 3.83 12.13 19.70
N ASP A 79 4.63 11.49 20.54
CA ASP A 79 5.98 11.01 20.13
C ASP A 79 6.02 9.53 19.70
N ALA A 80 4.98 8.74 19.98
CA ALA A 80 4.98 7.30 19.74
C ALA A 80 3.89 6.85 18.75
N TRP A 81 4.19 5.81 17.98
CA TRP A 81 3.26 5.17 17.03
C TRP A 81 2.76 3.85 17.61
N THR A 82 1.49 3.53 17.37
CA THR A 82 0.89 2.23 17.69
C THR A 82 0.13 1.72 16.47
N VAL A 83 0.18 0.42 16.22
CA VAL A 83 -0.54 -0.19 15.10
C VAL A 83 -2.04 -0.19 15.40
N ALA A 84 -2.84 0.20 14.43
CA ALA A 84 -4.30 0.19 14.51
C ALA A 84 -4.93 -0.91 13.62
N ASP A 85 -4.31 -1.21 12.49
CA ASP A 85 -4.80 -2.20 11.53
C ASP A 85 -3.61 -2.75 10.72
N VAL A 86 -3.59 -4.07 10.50
CA VAL A 86 -2.69 -4.70 9.53
C VAL A 86 -3.54 -5.51 8.60
N ARG A 87 -3.43 -5.28 7.29
CA ARG A 87 -4.06 -6.10 6.26
C ARG A 87 -2.99 -6.62 5.34
N GLY A 88 -3.13 -7.86 4.92
CA GLY A 88 -2.07 -8.45 4.12
C GLY A 88 -2.45 -9.78 3.52
N SER A 89 -1.50 -10.35 2.81
CA SER A 89 -1.68 -11.60 2.09
C SER A 89 -0.41 -12.43 2.13
N THR A 90 -0.58 -13.75 2.15
CA THR A 90 0.48 -14.71 1.88
C THR A 90 0.19 -15.36 0.53
N LEU A 91 1.09 -15.17 -0.43
CA LEU A 91 1.05 -15.84 -1.72
C LEU A 91 1.46 -17.31 -1.53
N GLY A 92 0.69 -18.23 -2.09
CA GLY A 92 0.94 -19.67 -2.01
C GLY A 92 0.68 -20.37 -3.34
N ARG A 93 0.99 -21.67 -3.42
CA ARG A 93 0.49 -22.53 -4.50
C ARG A 93 -1.00 -22.79 -4.26
N ASP A 94 -1.79 -21.74 -4.49
CA ASP A 94 -3.25 -21.68 -4.58
C ASP A 94 -4.05 -22.34 -3.44
N PRO A 95 -4.85 -21.59 -2.64
CA PRO A 95 -5.18 -20.16 -2.78
C PRO A 95 -4.21 -19.22 -2.04
N VAL A 96 -4.16 -17.96 -2.53
CA VAL A 96 -3.66 -16.82 -1.75
C VAL A 96 -4.45 -16.76 -0.43
N THR A 97 -3.76 -16.52 0.68
CA THR A 97 -4.42 -16.37 1.98
C THR A 97 -4.37 -14.91 2.39
N ASP A 98 -5.53 -14.28 2.53
CA ASP A 98 -5.66 -12.93 3.08
C ASP A 98 -5.72 -12.97 4.61
N HIS A 99 -5.32 -11.88 5.24
CA HIS A 99 -5.36 -11.74 6.68
C HIS A 99 -5.61 -10.30 7.13
N VAL A 100 -6.16 -10.18 8.32
CA VAL A 100 -6.28 -8.92 9.06
C VAL A 100 -5.79 -9.15 10.48
N TYR A 101 -5.03 -8.20 11.02
CA TYR A 101 -4.69 -8.13 12.43
C TYR A 101 -5.18 -6.82 13.04
N ARG A 102 -5.80 -6.89 14.22
CA ARG A 102 -6.27 -5.75 15.00
C ARG A 102 -5.74 -5.81 16.42
N PRO A 103 -5.49 -4.66 17.07
CA PRO A 103 -5.15 -4.61 18.48
C PRO A 103 -6.18 -5.34 19.35
N GLU A 104 -5.69 -6.12 20.32
CA GLU A 104 -6.54 -6.83 21.27
C GLU A 104 -7.26 -5.86 22.22
N SER A 105 -6.70 -4.68 22.44
CA SER A 105 -7.27 -3.59 23.25
C SER A 105 -6.81 -2.22 22.73
N GLY A 106 -7.40 -1.15 23.25
CA GLY A 106 -6.99 0.22 22.95
C GLY A 106 -5.71 0.68 23.66
N GLN A 107 -5.05 -0.20 24.43
CA GLN A 107 -3.74 0.11 25.01
C GLN A 107 -2.70 0.23 23.89
N PRO A 108 -1.78 1.20 23.97
CA PRO A 108 -0.68 1.27 23.03
C PRO A 108 0.14 -0.03 23.01
N GLU A 109 0.61 -0.41 21.82
CA GLU A 109 1.38 -1.64 21.59
C GLU A 109 0.66 -2.95 21.96
N ALA A 110 -0.65 -2.93 22.21
CA ALA A 110 -1.41 -4.13 22.55
C ALA A 110 -1.19 -5.26 21.52
N PRO A 111 -1.09 -6.54 21.93
CA PRO A 111 -0.95 -7.65 20.99
C PRO A 111 -2.00 -7.60 19.87
N LEU A 112 -1.62 -7.98 18.65
CA LEU A 112 -2.57 -8.02 17.54
C LEU A 112 -3.20 -9.41 17.41
N LEU A 113 -4.53 -9.46 17.42
CA LEU A 113 -5.31 -10.65 17.11
C LEU A 113 -5.65 -10.66 15.63
N GLY A 114 -5.54 -11.83 15.01
CA GLY A 114 -5.66 -11.96 13.57
C GLY A 114 -6.61 -13.03 13.10
N LEU A 115 -7.18 -12.78 11.93
CA LEU A 115 -8.03 -13.69 11.18
C LEU A 115 -7.41 -13.89 9.80
N ARG A 116 -7.55 -15.10 9.25
CA ARG A 116 -7.00 -15.47 7.96
C ARG A 116 -8.04 -16.26 7.19
N TRP A 117 -8.12 -16.04 5.88
CA TRP A 117 -9.04 -16.76 5.02
C TRP A 117 -8.46 -16.94 3.61
N PRO A 118 -8.86 -18.00 2.88
CA PRO A 118 -8.55 -18.13 1.46
C PRO A 118 -9.18 -16.99 0.66
N ARG A 119 -8.38 -16.32 -0.17
CA ARG A 119 -8.87 -15.32 -1.13
C ARG A 119 -9.88 -15.96 -2.09
N GLY A 120 -10.96 -15.26 -2.40
CA GLY A 120 -12.03 -15.72 -3.29
C GLY A 120 -13.04 -16.68 -2.65
N SER A 121 -12.87 -17.05 -1.37
CA SER A 121 -13.85 -17.86 -0.64
C SER A 121 -14.84 -16.96 0.12
N GLU A 122 -15.99 -16.66 -0.49
CA GLU A 122 -17.05 -15.81 0.10
C GLU A 122 -17.47 -16.27 1.49
N ALA A 123 -17.69 -17.58 1.69
CA ALA A 123 -18.06 -18.12 3.01
C ALA A 123 -16.97 -17.92 4.08
N ALA A 124 -15.70 -18.05 3.70
CA ALA A 124 -14.59 -17.86 4.65
C ALA A 124 -14.36 -16.37 4.95
N LEU A 125 -14.56 -15.51 3.96
CA LEU A 125 -14.59 -14.06 4.14
C LEU A 125 -15.73 -13.64 5.07
N GLU A 126 -16.94 -14.17 4.89
CA GLU A 126 -18.08 -13.87 5.73
C GLU A 126 -17.82 -14.27 7.20
N GLU A 127 -17.31 -15.48 7.43
CA GLU A 127 -16.93 -15.95 8.76
C GLU A 127 -15.85 -15.06 9.40
N ALA A 128 -14.77 -14.78 8.68
CA ALA A 128 -13.69 -13.91 9.16
C ALA A 128 -14.21 -12.50 9.46
N THR A 129 -15.05 -11.94 8.60
CA THR A 129 -15.64 -10.61 8.78
C THR A 129 -16.56 -10.59 10.00
N GLY A 130 -17.38 -11.63 10.21
CA GLY A 130 -18.22 -11.77 11.40
C GLY A 130 -17.41 -11.73 12.70
N ARG A 131 -16.34 -12.53 12.77
CA ARG A 131 -15.43 -12.58 13.93
C ARG A 131 -14.67 -11.27 14.12
N LEU A 132 -14.30 -10.59 13.04
CA LEU A 132 -13.66 -9.27 13.10
C LEU A 132 -14.61 -8.23 13.70
N VAL A 133 -15.88 -8.23 13.30
CA VAL A 133 -16.90 -7.33 13.85
C VAL A 133 -17.12 -7.60 15.33
N GLU A 134 -17.19 -8.86 15.76
CA GLU A 134 -17.25 -9.21 17.19
C GLU A 134 -16.02 -8.73 17.96
N LEU A 135 -14.84 -8.79 17.34
CA LEU A 135 -13.60 -8.34 17.94
C LEU A 135 -13.60 -6.82 18.17
N VAL A 136 -14.09 -6.02 17.22
CA VAL A 136 -13.98 -4.56 17.29
C VAL A 136 -15.20 -3.86 17.89
N ARG A 137 -16.37 -4.50 17.92
CA ARG A 137 -17.62 -3.86 18.36
C ARG A 137 -17.55 -3.33 19.79
N ASP A 138 -17.01 -4.13 20.69
CA ASP A 138 -17.00 -3.83 22.13
C ASP A 138 -15.61 -3.42 22.63
N ARG A 139 -14.64 -3.21 21.73
CA ARG A 139 -13.26 -2.91 22.08
C ARG A 139 -12.86 -1.51 21.60
N PRO A 140 -12.25 -0.68 22.46
CA PRO A 140 -11.69 0.59 22.02
C PRO A 140 -10.55 0.33 21.04
N ILE A 141 -10.50 1.14 19.98
CA ILE A 141 -9.35 1.22 19.07
C ILE A 141 -8.23 1.96 19.83
N PRO A 142 -6.94 1.71 19.56
CA PRO A 142 -5.87 2.50 20.17
C PRO A 142 -6.07 4.00 20.05
N VAL A 143 -5.47 4.75 20.98
CA VAL A 143 -5.55 6.22 21.05
C VAL A 143 -6.94 6.74 21.48
N GLU A 144 -7.58 6.04 22.41
CA GLU A 144 -8.87 6.45 23.01
C GLU A 144 -9.99 6.71 21.99
N GLN A 145 -9.86 6.17 20.78
CA GLN A 145 -10.92 6.28 19.80
C GLN A 145 -12.15 5.50 20.31
N PRO A 146 -13.36 6.06 20.13
CA PRO A 146 -14.57 5.37 20.53
C PRO A 146 -14.69 4.02 19.80
N PRO A 147 -15.40 3.04 20.38
CA PRO A 147 -15.77 1.83 19.66
C PRO A 147 -16.46 2.19 18.33
N MET A 148 -16.30 1.33 17.33
CA MET A 148 -16.88 1.56 16.00
C MET A 148 -18.40 1.64 16.08
N ASP A 149 -18.97 2.70 15.52
CA ASP A 149 -20.41 2.81 15.31
C ASP A 149 -20.89 1.93 14.14
N ALA A 150 -22.20 1.97 13.85
CA ALA A 150 -22.80 1.14 12.81
C ALA A 150 -22.25 1.45 11.41
N ASP A 151 -21.93 2.70 11.12
CA ASP A 151 -21.41 3.13 9.82
C ASP A 151 -19.95 2.69 9.64
N ALA A 152 -19.13 2.84 10.68
CA ALA A 152 -17.76 2.33 10.72
C ALA A 152 -17.71 0.80 10.59
N ILE A 153 -18.64 0.08 11.23
CA ILE A 153 -18.77 -1.38 11.06
C ILE A 153 -19.17 -1.74 9.63
N SER A 154 -20.08 -0.97 9.01
CA SER A 154 -20.47 -1.18 7.62
C SER A 154 -19.29 -0.98 6.66
N GLN A 155 -18.51 0.08 6.84
CA GLN A 155 -17.27 0.32 6.09
C GLN A 155 -16.24 -0.79 6.32
N LEU A 156 -16.06 -1.23 7.56
CA LEU A 156 -15.14 -2.32 7.89
C LEU A 156 -15.47 -3.60 7.12
N ARG A 157 -16.77 -3.95 7.00
CA ARG A 157 -17.23 -5.10 6.22
C ARG A 157 -16.86 -4.97 4.76
N ARG A 158 -17.09 -3.79 4.15
CA ARG A 158 -16.71 -3.52 2.76
C ARG A 158 -15.21 -3.65 2.55
N PHE A 159 -14.40 -3.03 3.41
CA PHE A 159 -12.95 -3.06 3.25
C PHE A 159 -12.33 -4.44 3.54
N ASN A 160 -13.00 -5.31 4.29
CA ASN A 160 -12.50 -6.67 4.55
C ASN A 160 -12.55 -7.58 3.32
N ASP A 161 -13.32 -7.22 2.28
CA ASP A 161 -13.25 -7.88 0.98
C ASP A 161 -11.99 -7.43 0.20
N CYS A 162 -10.84 -7.96 0.58
CA CYS A 162 -9.57 -7.64 -0.06
C CYS A 162 -9.57 -7.95 -1.56
N ALA A 163 -10.29 -8.99 -1.99
CA ALA A 163 -10.32 -9.40 -3.40
C ALA A 163 -11.01 -8.37 -4.30
N HIS A 164 -11.96 -7.60 -3.76
CA HIS A 164 -12.61 -6.51 -4.48
C HIS A 164 -11.62 -5.43 -4.92
N CYS A 165 -10.75 -4.99 -4.00
CA CYS A 165 -9.75 -3.95 -4.27
C CYS A 165 -8.48 -4.48 -4.92
N HIS A 166 -8.10 -5.73 -4.64
CA HIS A 166 -6.85 -6.34 -5.09
C HIS A 166 -7.06 -7.32 -6.24
N ARG A 167 -7.72 -6.85 -7.30
CA ARG A 167 -7.89 -7.62 -8.53
C ARG A 167 -6.56 -7.66 -9.31
N PRO A 168 -6.11 -8.83 -9.81
CA PRO A 168 -4.94 -8.93 -10.67
C PRO A 168 -5.02 -8.04 -11.90
N ASP A 169 -3.89 -7.43 -12.27
CA ASP A 169 -3.70 -6.67 -13.50
C ASP A 169 -4.78 -5.59 -13.76
N MET A 170 -5.30 -4.98 -12.71
CA MET A 170 -6.20 -3.84 -12.81
C MET A 170 -5.43 -2.66 -13.42
N ALA A 171 -6.00 -2.01 -14.43
CA ALA A 171 -5.45 -0.78 -14.98
C ALA A 171 -5.64 0.39 -13.99
N ALA A 172 -4.87 1.47 -14.16
CA ALA A 172 -5.21 2.73 -13.50
C ALA A 172 -6.52 3.26 -14.11
N GLU A 173 -7.49 3.61 -13.28
CA GLU A 173 -8.81 4.07 -13.75
C GLU A 173 -9.00 5.56 -13.45
N THR A 174 -9.59 6.27 -14.41
CA THR A 174 -9.90 7.71 -14.37
C THR A 174 -11.29 7.99 -13.79
N GLU A 175 -12.17 6.98 -13.77
CA GLU A 175 -13.50 7.09 -13.20
C GLU A 175 -13.48 6.75 -11.71
N ASP A 176 -14.07 7.61 -10.89
CA ASP A 176 -14.40 7.27 -9.50
C ASP A 176 -15.48 6.17 -9.51
N ARG A 177 -15.06 4.92 -9.28
CA ARG A 177 -15.95 3.76 -9.10
C ARG A 177 -16.25 3.48 -7.63
N GLY A 178 -16.11 4.49 -6.76
CA GLY A 178 -16.32 4.40 -5.32
C GLY A 178 -15.04 4.07 -4.57
N ASP A 179 -14.98 2.92 -3.91
CA ASP A 179 -13.92 2.63 -2.92
C ASP A 179 -12.58 2.17 -3.54
N LEU A 180 -12.47 2.09 -4.87
CA LEU A 180 -11.29 1.53 -5.52
C LEU A 180 -10.19 2.60 -5.70
N PRO A 181 -8.93 2.32 -5.32
CA PRO A 181 -7.82 3.21 -5.65
C PRO A 181 -7.65 3.33 -7.17
N HIS A 182 -7.41 4.55 -7.67
CA HIS A 182 -7.09 4.86 -9.09
C HIS A 182 -5.75 4.29 -9.60
N ARG A 183 -5.20 3.26 -8.93
CA ARG A 183 -3.86 2.74 -9.19
C ARG A 183 -3.94 1.41 -9.90
N ALA A 184 -3.00 1.18 -10.80
CA ALA A 184 -2.82 -0.14 -11.39
C ALA A 184 -2.33 -1.15 -10.32
N THR A 185 -2.72 -2.40 -10.50
CA THR A 185 -2.19 -3.52 -9.70
C THR A 185 -1.24 -4.38 -10.53
N ASP A 186 -0.37 -5.09 -9.81
CA ASP A 186 0.45 -6.16 -10.37
C ASP A 186 -0.37 -7.44 -10.66
N ALA A 187 0.29 -8.49 -11.15
CA ALA A 187 -0.34 -9.76 -11.53
C ALA A 187 -0.91 -10.53 -10.32
N ASP A 188 -0.59 -10.13 -9.09
CA ASP A 188 -1.13 -10.70 -7.85
C ASP A 188 -2.17 -9.77 -7.19
N GLY A 189 -2.44 -8.61 -7.78
CA GLY A 189 -3.43 -7.65 -7.33
C GLY A 189 -2.91 -6.56 -6.38
N PHE A 190 -1.60 -6.37 -6.23
CA PHE A 190 -1.03 -5.37 -5.33
C PHE A 190 -0.58 -4.09 -6.05
N PHE A 191 -0.87 -2.95 -5.43
CA PHE A 191 -0.54 -1.63 -5.99
C PHE A 191 0.92 -1.22 -5.73
N VAL A 192 1.40 -1.46 -4.51
CA VAL A 192 2.65 -0.86 -4.00
C VAL A 192 3.91 -1.52 -4.56
N PRO A 193 4.02 -2.86 -4.68
CA PRO A 193 5.16 -3.48 -5.34
C PRO A 193 5.42 -2.92 -6.75
N LEU A 194 4.36 -2.78 -7.55
CA LEU A 194 4.44 -2.15 -8.87
C LEU A 194 4.79 -0.66 -8.78
N SER A 195 4.17 0.08 -7.86
CA SER A 195 4.41 1.52 -7.66
C SER A 195 5.86 1.84 -7.30
N VAL A 196 6.55 0.99 -6.52
CA VAL A 196 7.97 1.16 -6.18
C VAL A 196 8.86 1.15 -7.43
N LEU A 197 8.52 0.31 -8.42
CA LEU A 197 9.25 0.17 -9.67
C LEU A 197 8.89 1.23 -10.71
N ALA A 198 7.75 1.91 -10.54
CA ALA A 198 7.32 2.97 -11.44
C ALA A 198 8.08 4.28 -11.17
N ARG A 199 8.29 5.07 -12.23
CA ARG A 199 8.85 6.42 -12.14
C ARG A 199 7.78 7.47 -11.79
N SER A 200 6.56 7.22 -12.27
CA SER A 200 5.37 8.04 -12.03
C SER A 200 4.23 7.12 -11.61
N VAL A 201 3.38 7.58 -10.69
CA VAL A 201 2.24 6.82 -10.20
C VAL A 201 1.00 7.71 -10.14
N PRO A 202 -0.22 7.17 -10.31
CA PRO A 202 -1.43 7.95 -10.11
C PRO A 202 -1.48 8.53 -8.70
N ILE A 203 -1.80 9.84 -8.62
CA ILE A 203 -2.09 10.47 -7.33
C ILE A 203 -3.33 9.81 -6.72
N SER A 204 -3.33 9.64 -5.40
CA SER A 204 -4.45 8.99 -4.71
C SER A 204 -5.16 10.02 -3.84
N GLU A 205 -6.45 10.22 -4.12
CA GLU A 205 -7.36 11.06 -3.34
C GLU A 205 -8.22 10.22 -2.37
N ALA A 206 -7.81 8.97 -2.11
CA ALA A 206 -8.58 8.02 -1.30
C ALA A 206 -8.64 8.38 0.21
N ARG A 207 -7.89 9.40 0.65
CA ARG A 207 -7.97 9.97 2.00
C ARG A 207 -7.85 11.51 1.89
N PRO A 208 -8.40 12.27 2.85
CA PRO A 208 -8.53 13.73 2.74
C PRO A 208 -7.21 14.52 2.79
N VAL A 209 -6.09 13.92 3.21
CA VAL A 209 -4.79 14.61 3.31
C VAL A 209 -3.83 14.10 2.25
N ASP A 210 -3.48 14.97 1.30
CA ASP A 210 -2.39 14.74 0.35
C ASP A 210 -1.05 15.20 0.95
N LEU A 211 -0.20 14.24 1.30
CA LEU A 211 1.14 14.50 1.82
C LEU A 211 2.15 14.95 0.74
N ASN A 212 1.74 14.95 -0.52
CA ASN A 212 2.62 15.22 -1.66
C ASN A 212 2.50 16.66 -2.18
N ALA A 213 1.40 17.36 -1.89
CA ALA A 213 1.15 18.72 -2.35
C ALA A 213 2.25 19.72 -1.94
N GLU A 214 2.88 19.51 -0.78
CA GLU A 214 3.96 20.36 -0.26
C GLU A 214 5.35 19.71 -0.35
N ASP A 215 5.47 18.50 -0.92
CA ASP A 215 6.76 17.80 -1.04
C ASP A 215 7.58 18.42 -2.18
N PRO A 216 8.73 19.08 -1.91
CA PRO A 216 9.48 19.82 -2.91
C PRO A 216 10.17 18.91 -3.95
N TYR A 217 10.12 17.59 -3.76
CA TYR A 217 10.63 16.60 -4.70
C TYR A 217 9.52 15.95 -5.51
N VAL A 218 8.24 16.27 -5.29
CA VAL A 218 7.13 15.72 -6.08
C VAL A 218 6.61 16.74 -7.07
N SER A 219 6.39 16.28 -8.28
CA SER A 219 5.68 17.02 -9.34
C SER A 219 4.45 16.23 -9.75
N VAL A 220 3.36 16.95 -10.05
CA VAL A 220 2.09 16.36 -10.47
C VAL A 220 1.74 16.93 -11.85
N GLY A 221 1.39 16.07 -12.79
CA GLY A 221 1.14 16.45 -14.18
C GLY A 221 0.32 15.40 -14.93
N CYS A 222 -0.07 15.73 -16.15
CA CYS A 222 -0.77 14.83 -17.07
C CYS A 222 0.21 14.10 -18.00
N GLU A 223 -0.26 13.00 -18.59
CA GLU A 223 0.58 12.18 -19.49
C GLU A 223 1.06 12.97 -20.72
N ASP A 224 0.20 13.83 -21.27
CA ASP A 224 0.50 14.74 -22.38
C ASP A 224 1.37 15.95 -22.00
N GLY A 225 1.77 16.07 -20.72
CA GLY A 225 2.48 17.22 -20.18
C GLY A 225 1.59 18.42 -19.87
N GLY A 226 0.28 18.27 -19.97
CA GLY A 226 -0.72 19.25 -19.57
C GLY A 226 -0.77 19.49 -18.06
N GLU A 227 -1.46 20.56 -17.68
CA GLU A 227 -1.71 20.90 -16.28
C GLU A 227 -2.89 20.09 -15.73
N VAL A 228 -2.74 19.63 -14.48
CA VAL A 228 -3.83 18.97 -13.74
C VAL A 228 -4.87 20.01 -13.37
N GLN A 229 -6.13 19.69 -13.65
CA GLN A 229 -7.27 20.52 -13.34
C GLN A 229 -8.05 19.89 -12.18
N ARG A 230 -8.68 20.73 -11.37
CA ARG A 230 -9.63 20.28 -10.35
C ARG A 230 -11.04 20.40 -10.92
N ASP A 231 -11.73 19.27 -11.02
CA ASP A 231 -13.15 19.20 -11.39
C ASP A 231 -13.97 18.76 -10.17
N GLY A 232 -14.61 19.72 -9.50
CA GLY A 232 -15.27 19.46 -8.22
C GLY A 232 -14.30 19.03 -7.12
N GLU A 233 -14.47 17.80 -6.61
CA GLU A 233 -13.64 17.21 -5.56
C GLU A 233 -12.47 16.36 -6.09
N SER A 234 -12.39 16.11 -7.41
CA SER A 234 -11.39 15.23 -8.00
C SER A 234 -10.38 15.98 -8.87
N LEU A 235 -9.16 15.44 -8.96
CA LEU A 235 -8.15 15.86 -9.92
C LEU A 235 -8.32 15.12 -11.24
N GLY A 236 -8.17 15.83 -12.35
CA GLY A 236 -8.27 15.28 -13.70
C GLY A 236 -7.34 15.95 -14.69
N CYS A 237 -7.13 15.27 -15.82
CA CYS A 237 -6.37 15.79 -16.95
C CYS A 237 -7.28 16.12 -18.12
N GLY A 238 -6.93 17.16 -18.88
CA GLY A 238 -7.75 17.63 -20.01
C GLY A 238 -7.85 16.64 -21.18
N ASP A 239 -6.92 15.69 -21.26
CA ASP A 239 -6.90 14.57 -22.21
C ASP A 239 -7.68 13.34 -21.71
N GLY A 240 -8.23 13.40 -20.49
CA GLY A 240 -8.93 12.30 -19.84
C GLY A 240 -8.03 11.27 -19.17
N SER A 241 -6.71 11.51 -19.08
CA SER A 241 -5.77 10.65 -18.35
C SER A 241 -5.87 10.82 -16.82
N VAL A 242 -5.28 9.89 -16.06
CA VAL A 242 -5.14 10.04 -14.61
C VAL A 242 -3.99 10.99 -14.29
N PRO A 243 -4.16 11.94 -13.35
CA PRO A 243 -3.04 12.74 -12.87
C PRO A 243 -1.92 11.87 -12.29
N LEU A 244 -0.71 12.07 -12.79
CA LEU A 244 0.48 11.32 -12.40
C LEU A 244 1.36 12.18 -11.49
N ALA A 245 1.78 11.58 -10.37
CA ALA A 245 2.77 12.14 -9.48
C ALA A 245 4.13 11.46 -9.71
N ARG A 246 5.19 12.27 -9.80
CA ARG A 246 6.56 11.85 -10.07
C ARG A 246 7.50 12.48 -9.06
N ARG A 247 8.40 11.67 -8.50
CA ARG A 247 9.47 12.15 -7.62
C ARG A 247 10.75 12.46 -8.39
N ASP A 248 11.37 13.60 -8.09
CA ASP A 248 12.74 13.93 -8.50
C ASP A 248 13.75 13.20 -7.60
N VAL A 249 14.00 11.94 -7.94
CA VAL A 249 14.91 11.07 -7.20
C VAL A 249 16.34 11.60 -7.22
N GLU A 250 16.80 12.15 -8.35
CA GLU A 250 18.17 12.66 -8.47
C GLU A 250 18.42 13.84 -7.52
N ARG A 251 17.49 14.79 -7.48
CA ARG A 251 17.57 15.92 -6.55
C ARG A 251 17.45 15.45 -5.10
N GLY A 252 16.48 14.59 -4.80
CA GLY A 252 16.28 14.05 -3.45
C GLY A 252 17.51 13.31 -2.92
N MET A 253 18.15 12.48 -3.75
CA MET A 253 19.39 11.78 -3.37
C MET A 253 20.56 12.75 -3.15
N ARG A 254 20.68 13.78 -3.99
CA ARG A 254 21.73 14.81 -3.87
C ARG A 254 21.59 15.66 -2.61
N GLU A 255 20.36 15.99 -2.23
CA GLU A 255 20.04 16.79 -1.05
C GLU A 255 19.92 15.93 0.24
N GLY A 256 19.99 14.60 0.12
CA GLY A 256 19.93 13.68 1.25
C GLY A 256 18.52 13.53 1.84
N ASP A 257 17.48 13.68 1.02
CA ASP A 257 16.08 13.51 1.43
C ASP A 257 15.82 12.10 1.96
N PRO A 258 15.42 11.93 3.25
CA PRO A 258 15.21 10.61 3.84
C PRO A 258 14.17 9.76 3.11
N TYR A 259 13.11 10.38 2.58
CA TYR A 259 12.07 9.63 1.87
C TYR A 259 12.59 9.10 0.54
N THR A 260 13.30 9.92 -0.23
CA THR A 260 13.93 9.50 -1.48
C THR A 260 14.94 8.37 -1.25
N GLN A 261 15.72 8.43 -0.17
CA GLN A 261 16.62 7.33 0.21
C GLN A 261 15.86 6.02 0.48
N ALA A 262 14.70 6.10 1.14
CA ALA A 262 13.85 4.93 1.40
C ALA A 262 13.20 4.37 0.12
N VAL A 263 12.79 5.22 -0.83
CA VAL A 263 12.35 4.81 -2.17
C VAL A 263 13.46 4.01 -2.87
N CYS A 264 14.69 4.51 -2.86
CA CYS A 264 15.82 3.82 -3.48
C CYS A 264 16.22 2.53 -2.77
N ALA A 265 16.10 2.46 -1.43
CA ALA A 265 16.28 1.22 -0.68
C ALA A 265 15.22 0.16 -1.05
N SER A 266 13.97 0.59 -1.26
CA SER A 266 12.87 -0.27 -1.71
C SER A 266 13.13 -0.83 -3.11
N ARG A 267 13.54 0.04 -4.05
CA ARG A 267 13.90 -0.36 -5.43
C ARG A 267 15.06 -1.37 -5.43
N ARG A 268 16.12 -1.14 -4.64
CA ARG A 268 17.25 -2.09 -4.51
C ARG A 268 16.77 -3.46 -4.02
N SER A 269 15.92 -3.46 -3.00
CA SER A 269 15.41 -4.71 -2.42
C SER A 269 14.59 -5.52 -3.43
N LEU A 270 13.77 -4.87 -4.26
CA LEU A 270 13.05 -5.56 -5.35
C LEU A 270 13.97 -5.99 -6.50
N GLN A 271 14.96 -5.16 -6.86
CA GLN A 271 15.93 -5.45 -7.93
C GLN A 271 16.67 -6.78 -7.70
N GLU A 272 17.06 -7.07 -6.46
CA GLU A 272 17.78 -8.30 -6.08
C GLU A 272 16.99 -9.58 -6.42
N HIS A 273 15.66 -9.49 -6.43
CA HIS A 273 14.74 -10.57 -6.73
C HIS A 273 14.22 -10.56 -8.17
N MET A 274 14.51 -9.53 -8.96
CA MET A 274 13.96 -9.36 -10.30
C MET A 274 14.51 -10.41 -11.28
N ASP A 275 13.71 -10.76 -12.29
CA ASP A 275 14.19 -11.49 -13.47
C ASP A 275 14.88 -10.55 -14.48
N ALA A 276 15.48 -11.11 -15.53
CA ALA A 276 16.20 -10.30 -16.52
C ALA A 276 15.28 -9.32 -17.27
N ARG A 277 14.01 -9.68 -17.48
CA ARG A 277 13.03 -8.81 -18.15
C ARG A 277 12.68 -7.62 -17.29
N GLY A 278 12.47 -7.82 -15.99
CA GLY A 278 12.20 -6.72 -15.08
C GLY A 278 13.39 -5.80 -14.88
N LEU A 279 14.62 -6.34 -14.90
CA LEU A 279 15.83 -5.50 -14.89
C LEU A 279 15.90 -4.58 -16.10
N GLU A 280 15.47 -5.05 -17.28
CA GLU A 280 15.39 -4.24 -18.50
C GLU A 280 14.20 -3.27 -18.47
N ALA A 281 13.01 -3.77 -18.13
CA ALA A 281 11.76 -3.02 -18.12
C ALA A 281 11.78 -1.83 -17.15
N PHE A 282 12.43 -1.98 -16.00
CA PHE A 282 12.51 -0.95 -14.95
C PHE A 282 13.91 -0.33 -14.83
N ALA A 283 14.77 -0.50 -15.84
CA ALA A 283 16.16 -0.03 -15.82
C ALA A 283 16.29 1.45 -15.48
N GLU A 284 15.41 2.31 -16.02
CA GLU A 284 15.44 3.75 -15.74
C GLU A 284 15.13 4.07 -14.28
N SER A 285 14.14 3.39 -13.68
CA SER A 285 13.81 3.55 -12.26
C SER A 285 14.97 3.12 -11.35
N PHE A 286 15.71 2.08 -11.74
CA PHE A 286 16.91 1.65 -11.03
C PHE A 286 18.06 2.65 -11.19
N ALA A 287 18.28 3.13 -12.42
CA ALA A 287 19.34 4.10 -12.73
C ALA A 287 19.19 5.42 -11.95
N GLU A 288 17.96 5.92 -11.75
CA GLU A 288 17.68 7.09 -10.91
C GLU A 288 18.21 6.95 -9.47
N CYS A 289 18.29 5.71 -8.97
CA CYS A 289 18.81 5.37 -7.65
C CYS A 289 20.27 4.92 -7.65
N GLY A 290 20.95 4.96 -8.81
CA GLY A 290 22.32 4.48 -8.98
C GLY A 290 22.46 2.96 -8.84
N LEU A 291 21.43 2.21 -9.27
CA LEU A 291 21.35 0.74 -9.21
C LEU A 291 21.53 0.09 -10.59
#